data_AF-A2C396-F1
#
_entry.id   AF-A2C396-F1
#
_cell.length_a   1.000
_cell.length_b   1.000
_cell.length_c   1.000
_cell.angle_alpha   90.00
_cell.angle_beta   90.00
_cell.angle_gamma   90.00
#
_symmetry.space_group_name_H-M   'P 1'
#
loop_
_entity.id
_entity.type
_entity.pdbx_description
1 polymer ?
#
loop_
_entity_poly.entity_id
_entity_poly.type
_entity_poly.pdbx_seq_one_letter_code
_entity_poly.pdbx_strand_id
1 'polypeptide(L)' 'MTKMPLQVLTSTMDSHKETHRYAFELVKAARSMPVDRAEKQPHIQEIRTQYQKQALKLRTNKKFN' A
#
# COMPACT_ATOMS: atom_id res chain seq x y z
N MET A 1 -15.28 -18.65 17.88
CA MET A 1 -14.61 -18.21 16.64
C MET A 1 -15.61 -17.43 15.80
N THR A 2 -15.61 -16.11 15.89
CA THR A 2 -16.41 -15.22 15.04
C THR A 2 -15.87 -15.26 13.62
N LYS A 3 -16.58 -15.95 12.71
CA LYS A 3 -16.27 -15.92 11.27
C LYS A 3 -16.68 -14.56 10.74
N MET A 4 -15.70 -13.66 10.55
CA MET A 4 -15.93 -12.38 9.91
C MET A 4 -16.43 -12.62 8.47
N PRO A 5 -17.53 -11.98 8.04
CA PRO A 5 -18.07 -12.19 6.70
C PRO A 5 -17.07 -11.68 5.65
N LEU A 6 -16.87 -12.47 4.59
CA LEU A 6 -15.96 -12.19 3.48
C LEU A 6 -16.12 -10.78 2.91
N GLN A 7 -17.34 -10.24 2.93
CA GLN A 7 -17.67 -8.87 2.51
C GLN A 7 -16.98 -7.78 3.33
N VAL A 8 -16.74 -8.01 4.63
CA VAL A 8 -16.02 -7.07 5.51
C VAL A 8 -14.50 -7.15 5.27
N LEU A 9 -13.98 -8.35 4.98
CA LEU A 9 -12.59 -8.54 4.55
C LEU A 9 -12.34 -7.90 3.17
N THR A 10 -13.27 -8.03 2.23
CA THR A 10 -13.15 -7.38 0.92
C THR A 10 -13.39 -5.88 0.99
N SER A 11 -14.30 -5.41 1.85
CA SER A 11 -14.57 -3.97 2.08
C SER A 11 -13.35 -3.25 2.68
N THR A 12 -12.66 -3.89 3.63
CA THR A 12 -11.39 -3.37 4.15
C THR A 12 -10.28 -3.43 3.10
N MET A 13 -10.19 -4.51 2.31
CA MET A 13 -9.27 -4.57 1.17
C MET A 13 -9.55 -3.49 0.11
N ASP A 14 -10.81 -3.20 -0.21
CA ASP A 14 -11.20 -2.16 -1.17
C ASP A 14 -10.93 -0.75 -0.64
N SER A 15 -11.19 -0.50 0.65
CA SER A 15 -10.85 0.77 1.31
C SER A 15 -9.35 1.04 1.40
N HIS A 16 -8.52 0.00 1.31
CA HIS A 16 -7.06 0.11 1.40
C HIS A 16 -6.34 -0.22 0.09
N LYS A 17 -7.07 -0.37 -1.03
CA LYS A 17 -6.50 -0.69 -2.35
C LYS A 17 -5.38 0.26 -2.76
N GLU A 18 -5.53 1.56 -2.49
CA GLU A 18 -4.47 2.54 -2.76
C GLU A 18 -3.37 2.52 -1.68
N THR A 19 -3.76 2.43 -0.41
CA THR A 19 -2.83 2.45 0.73
C THR A 19 -1.87 1.27 0.73
N HIS A 20 -2.31 0.11 0.23
CA HIS A 20 -1.50 -1.09 0.11
C HIS A 20 -1.01 -1.37 -1.31
N ARG A 21 -1.31 -0.49 -2.28
CA ARG A 21 -0.89 -0.66 -3.69
C ARG A 21 0.62 -0.83 -3.81
N TYR A 22 1.38 -0.05 -3.05
CA TYR A 22 2.84 -0.17 -2.96
C TYR A 22 3.25 -1.57 -2.47
N ALA A 23 2.66 -2.06 -1.38
CA ALA A 23 2.99 -3.36 -0.82
C ALA A 23 2.64 -4.51 -1.77
N PHE A 24 1.49 -4.45 -2.45
CA PHE A 24 1.08 -5.47 -3.40
C PHE A 24 1.98 -5.53 -4.63
N GLU A 25 2.32 -4.38 -5.23
CA GLU A 25 3.22 -4.33 -6.38
C GLU A 25 4.65 -4.74 -6.00
N LEU A 26 5.12 -4.35 -4.81
CA LEU A 26 6.41 -4.79 -4.29
C LEU A 26 6.46 -6.32 -4.13
N VAL A 27 5.44 -6.92 -3.50
CA VAL A 27 5.37 -8.38 -3.32
C VAL A 27 5.28 -9.09 -4.66
N LYS A 28 4.52 -8.53 -5.62
CA LYS A 28 4.40 -9.08 -6.97
C LYS A 28 5.73 -9.06 -7.72
N ALA A 29 6.48 -7.96 -7.65
CA ALA A 29 7.81 -7.85 -8.25
C ALA A 29 8.85 -8.72 -7.53
N ALA A 30 8.77 -8.83 -6.19
CA ALA A 30 9.66 -9.67 -5.39
C ALA A 30 9.51 -11.17 -5.68
N ARG A 31 8.40 -11.61 -6.30
CA ARG A 31 8.24 -12.99 -6.77
C ARG A 31 9.10 -13.32 -7.99
N SER A 32 9.47 -12.32 -8.79
CA SER A 32 10.26 -12.51 -10.02
C SER A 32 11.70 -12.02 -9.92
N MET A 33 12.02 -11.16 -8.93
CA MET A 33 13.38 -10.66 -8.71
C MET A 33 13.65 -10.37 -7.23
N PRO A 34 14.92 -10.26 -6.82
CA PRO A 34 15.26 -9.86 -5.45
C PRO A 34 14.63 -8.52 -5.05
N VAL A 35 14.23 -8.41 -3.79
CA VAL A 35 13.54 -7.22 -3.24
C VAL A 35 14.32 -5.93 -3.52
N ASP A 36 15.64 -5.96 -3.39
CA ASP A 36 16.51 -4.80 -3.65
C ASP A 36 16.42 -4.28 -5.09
N ARG A 37 16.11 -5.17 -6.05
CA ARG A 37 15.89 -4.80 -7.46
C ARG A 37 14.44 -4.43 -7.71
N ALA A 38 13.49 -5.11 -7.06
CA ALA A 38 12.08 -4.78 -7.12
C ALA A 38 11.82 -3.34 -6.63
N GLU A 39 12.39 -2.95 -5.48
CA GLU A 39 12.28 -1.57 -4.96
C GLU A 39 12.82 -0.50 -5.91
N LYS A 40 13.76 -0.86 -6.78
CA LYS A 40 14.38 0.05 -7.76
C LYS A 40 13.61 0.14 -9.06
N GLN A 41 12.54 -0.64 -9.25
CA GLN A 41 11.73 -0.52 -10.45
C GLN A 41 11.05 0.85 -10.52
N PRO A 42 11.07 1.54 -11.68
CA PRO A 42 10.55 2.91 -11.80
C PRO A 42 9.10 3.04 -11.32
N HIS A 43 8.23 2.14 -11.75
CA HIS A 43 6.82 2.14 -11.36
C HIS A 43 6.62 1.91 -9.85
N ILE A 44 7.45 1.08 -9.20
CA ILE A 44 7.38 0.85 -7.75
C ILE A 44 7.81 2.10 -6.98
N GLN A 45 8.81 2.83 -7.48
CA GLN A 45 9.25 4.09 -6.87
C GLN A 45 8.19 5.20 -6.99
N GLU A 46 7.48 5.26 -8.11
CA GLU A 46 6.36 6.19 -8.28
C GLU A 46 5.25 5.92 -7.26
N ILE A 47 4.84 4.65 -7.13
CA ILE A 47 3.80 4.24 -6.17
C ILE A 47 4.26 4.51 -4.73
N ARG A 48 5.52 4.24 -4.39
CA ARG A 48 6.11 4.56 -3.08
C ARG A 48 6.01 6.04 -2.77
N THR A 49 6.33 6.89 -3.74
CA THR A 49 6.28 8.35 -3.57
C THR A 49 4.86 8.84 -3.32
N GLN A 50 3.88 8.29 -4.04
CA GLN A 50 2.46 8.61 -3.82
C GLN A 50 2.00 8.19 -2.43
N TYR A 51 2.35 6.97 -2.00
CA TYR A 51 2.05 6.47 -0.66
C TYR A 51 2.64 7.38 0.43
N GLN A 52 3.90 7.78 0.30
CA GLN A 52 4.55 8.69 1.25
C GLN A 52 3.89 10.07 1.29
N LYS A 53 3.50 10.63 0.14
CA LYS A 53 2.77 11.91 0.08
C LYS A 53 1.43 11.81 0.80
N GLN A 54 0.69 10.72 0.63
CA GLN A 54 -0.59 10.50 1.30
C GLN A 54 -0.42 10.32 2.81
N ALA A 55 0.57 9.53 3.23
CA ALA A 55 0.90 9.35 4.65
C ALA A 55 1.32 10.68 5.30
N LEU A 56 2.09 11.52 4.57
CA LEU A 56 2.48 12.85 5.04
C LEU A 56 1.26 13.76 5.21
N LYS A 57 0.34 13.80 4.23
CA LYS A 57 -0.93 14.55 4.31
C LYS A 57 -1.74 14.16 5.55
N LEU A 58 -1.86 12.86 5.84
CA LEU A 58 -2.56 12.38 7.03
C LEU A 58 -1.89 12.84 8.33
N ARG A 59 -0.54 12.87 8.36
CA ARG A 59 0.22 13.37 9.52
C ARG A 59 0.09 14.89 9.69
N THR A 60 0.15 15.66 8.61
CA THR A 60 0.00 17.12 8.67
C THR A 60 -1.41 17.52 9.08
N ASN A 61 -2.44 16.87 8.55
CA ASN A 61 -3.84 17.13 8.95
C ASN A 61 -4.08 16.82 10.43
N LYS A 62 -3.39 15.82 11.00
CA LYS A 62 -3.41 15.55 12.44
C LYS A 62 -2.65 16.56 13.31
N LYS A 63 -1.74 17.36 12.73
CA LYS A 63 -1.00 18.40 13.46
C LYS A 63 -1.70 19.75 13.49
N PHE A 64 -2.60 20.01 12.55
CA PHE A 64 -3.31 21.27 12.39
C PHE A 64 -4.75 21.24 12.95
N ASN A 65 -5.16 20.12 13.55
CA ASN A 65 -6.47 19.89 14.14
C ASN A 65 -6.30 19.48 15.60
#